data_AF-A0AAD7IS51-F1
#
_entry.id   AF-A0AAD7IS51-F1
#
_cell.length_a   1.000
_cell.length_b   1.000
_cell.length_c   1.000
_cell.angle_alpha   90.00
_cell.angle_beta   90.00
_cell.angle_gamma   90.00
#
_symmetry.space_group_name_H-M   'P 1'
#
loop_
_entity.id
_entity.type
_entity.pdbx_description
1 polymer ?
#
loop_
_entity_poly.entity_id
_entity_poly.type
_entity_poly.pdbx_seq_one_letter_code
_entity_poly.pdbx_strand_id
1 'polypeptide(L)'
;MSIQPTTSCPQPVKNADVFLLRLICHDWSDLYTDKILRHLRDAAQTTTKLIIVEHVVPLVYGEDETYKHIPGAVSTDAPPKPLLANTMAVNVVPYLVDLQNLFLRIFPESRLQCISHTICP
;
A
#
# COMPACT_ATOMS: atom_id res chain seq x y z
N MET A 1 12.37 23.54 10.25
CA MET A 1 11.14 24.04 9.60
C MET A 1 10.09 22.96 9.79
N SER A 2 9.11 23.22 10.65
CA SER A 2 8.09 22.26 11.08
C SER A 2 7.24 21.86 9.87
N ILE A 3 7.35 20.60 9.45
CA ILE A 3 6.45 20.00 8.47
C ILE A 3 5.05 19.96 9.09
N GLN A 4 4.22 20.94 8.76
CA GLN A 4 2.80 20.89 9.14
C GLN A 4 2.18 19.68 8.43
N PRO A 5 1.43 18.83 9.14
CA PRO A 5 0.84 17.63 8.56
C PRO A 5 -0.21 18.10 7.56
N THR A 6 -0.04 17.80 6.27
CA THR A 6 -1.11 18.00 5.31
C THR A 6 -2.24 17.07 5.72
N THR A 7 -3.24 17.66 6.37
CA THR A 7 -4.51 17.08 6.72
C THR A 7 -5.09 16.42 5.48
N SER A 8 -5.07 15.09 5.42
CA SER A 8 -5.85 14.35 4.43
C SER A 8 -7.31 14.76 4.65
N CYS A 9 -7.90 15.48 3.71
CA CYS A 9 -9.30 15.89 3.83
C CYS A 9 -10.21 14.64 3.90
N PRO A 10 -11.40 14.75 4.52
CA PRO A 10 -12.39 13.67 4.50
C PRO A 10 -12.71 13.25 3.06
N GLN A 11 -12.90 11.95 2.82
CA GLN A 11 -13.30 11.44 1.50
C GLN A 11 -14.67 12.04 1.10
N PRO A 12 -14.77 12.82 0.01
CA PRO A 12 -16.01 13.49 -0.38
C PRO A 12 -17.08 12.52 -0.90
N VAL A 13 -16.68 11.42 -1.55
CA VAL A 13 -17.63 10.43 -2.05
C VAL A 13 -18.03 9.48 -0.91
N LYS A 14 -19.28 9.59 -0.47
CA LYS A 14 -19.86 8.75 0.58
C LYS A 14 -20.62 7.57 0.00
N ASN A 15 -20.71 6.47 0.75
CA ASN A 15 -21.46 5.26 0.43
C ASN A 15 -21.09 4.64 -0.93
N ALA A 16 -19.83 4.75 -1.34
CA ALA A 16 -19.35 4.08 -2.55
C ALA A 16 -19.46 2.55 -2.39
N ASP A 17 -19.81 1.84 -3.47
CA ASP A 17 -19.79 0.37 -3.45
C ASP A 17 -18.36 -0.19 -3.37
N VAL A 18 -17.41 0.51 -3.97
CA VAL A 18 -15.99 0.12 -4.01
C VAL A 18 -15.08 1.33 -3.84
N PHE A 19 -14.11 1.22 -2.93
CA PHE A 19 -12.92 2.05 -2.91
C PHE A 19 -11.73 1.26 -3.46
N LEU A 20 -10.98 1.84 -4.39
CA LEU A 20 -9.79 1.23 -4.98
C LEU A 20 -8.55 2.05 -4.62
N LEU A 21 -7.61 1.42 -3.94
CA LEU A 21 -6.25 1.95 -3.73
C LEU A 21 -5.29 1.10 -4.56
N ARG A 22 -4.66 1.71 -5.57
CA ARG A 22 -3.67 1.03 -6.41
C ARG A 22 -2.35 1.74 -6.31
N LEU A 23 -1.33 1.05 -5.79
CA LEU A 23 0.03 1.57 -5.68
C LEU A 23 0.08 2.89 -4.88
N ILE A 24 -0.59 2.92 -3.73
CA ILE A 24 -0.69 4.09 -2.85
C ILE A 24 -0.13 3.78 -1.46
N CYS A 25 -0.36 2.59 -0.91
CA CYS A 25 0.02 2.29 0.47
C CYS A 25 1.54 2.19 0.65
N HIS A 26 2.28 1.72 -0.36
CA HIS A 26 3.75 1.71 -0.33
C HIS A 26 4.36 3.12 -0.34
N ASP A 27 3.55 4.11 -0.72
CA ASP A 27 3.90 5.50 -0.82
C ASP A 27 3.66 6.23 0.52
N TRP A 28 3.30 5.57 1.60
CA TRP A 28 3.07 6.26 2.87
C TRP A 28 3.54 5.39 4.03
N SER A 29 4.03 6.02 5.10
CA SER A 29 4.30 5.27 6.32
C SER A 29 2.99 4.76 6.91
N ASP A 30 3.06 3.73 7.75
CA ASP A 30 1.91 3.12 8.40
C ASP A 30 0.98 4.15 9.07
N LEU A 31 1.56 5.18 9.70
CA LEU A 31 0.82 6.27 10.34
C LEU A 31 -0.09 7.03 9.36
N TYR A 32 0.38 7.28 8.13
CA TYR A 32 -0.38 7.99 7.11
C TYR A 32 -1.31 7.05 6.36
N THR A 33 -0.89 5.82 6.10
CA THR A 33 -1.74 4.78 5.51
C THR A 33 -2.95 4.51 6.41
N ASP A 34 -2.76 4.41 7.73
CA ASP A 34 -3.85 4.27 8.70
C ASP A 34 -4.85 5.43 8.63
N LYS A 35 -4.37 6.68 8.51
CA LYS A 35 -5.25 7.85 8.33
C LYS A 35 -6.07 7.78 7.04
N ILE A 36 -5.45 7.40 5.92
CA ILE A 36 -6.15 7.23 4.63
C ILE A 36 -7.25 6.18 4.78
N LEU A 37 -6.91 5.02 5.35
CA LEU A 37 -7.85 3.91 5.54
C LEU A 37 -9.01 4.27 6.48
N ARG A 38 -8.76 5.06 7.53
CA ARG A 38 -9.82 5.59 8.42
C ARG A 38 -10.79 6.48 7.67
N HIS A 39 -10.31 7.41 6.84
CA HIS A 39 -11.22 8.27 6.07
C HIS A 39 -12.05 7.52 5.03
N LEU A 40 -11.49 6.47 4.42
CA LEU A 40 -12.27 5.58 3.55
C LEU A 40 -13.31 4.79 4.33
N ARG A 41 -12.96 4.32 5.54
CA ARG A 41 -13.89 3.63 6.44
C ARG A 41 -15.04 4.55 6.86
N ASP A 42 -14.75 5.80 7.23
CA ASP A 42 -15.77 6.78 7.64
C ASP A 42 -16.71 7.15 6.49
N ALA A 43 -16.28 7.01 5.25
CA ALA A 43 -17.09 7.24 4.05
C ALA A 43 -17.82 5.98 3.54
N ALA A 44 -17.51 4.81 4.07
CA ALA A 44 -18.02 3.52 3.61
C ALA A 44 -19.37 3.15 4.25
N GLN A 45 -20.21 2.47 3.47
CA GLN A 45 -21.33 1.69 4.01
C GLN A 45 -20.85 0.29 4.44
N THR A 46 -21.67 -0.44 5.19
CA THR A 46 -21.33 -1.81 5.66
C THR A 46 -21.08 -2.80 4.53
N THR A 47 -21.65 -2.54 3.35
CA THR A 47 -21.51 -3.35 2.14
C THR A 47 -20.35 -2.93 1.24
N THR A 48 -19.74 -1.76 1.49
CA THR A 48 -18.62 -1.24 0.68
C THR A 48 -17.44 -2.20 0.72
N LYS A 49 -16.82 -2.42 -0.44
CA LYS A 49 -15.59 -3.19 -0.58
C LYS A 49 -14.40 -2.24 -0.72
N LEU A 50 -13.32 -2.54 -0.01
CA LEU A 50 -12.03 -1.89 -0.21
C LEU A 50 -11.13 -2.85 -0.98
N ILE A 51 -10.62 -2.41 -2.13
CA ILE A 51 -9.67 -3.16 -2.94
C ILE A 51 -8.33 -2.44 -2.86
N ILE A 52 -7.31 -3.16 -2.38
CA ILE A 52 -5.93 -2.68 -2.30
C ILE A 52 -5.12 -3.49 -3.30
N VAL A 53 -4.50 -2.80 -4.25
CA VAL A 53 -3.63 -3.40 -5.27
C VAL A 53 -2.22 -2.90 -5.00
N GLU A 54 -1.41 -3.77 -4.39
CA GLU A 54 -0.05 -3.49 -3.96
C GLU A 54 0.89 -4.63 -4.35
N HIS A 55 2.18 -4.31 -4.37
CA HIS A 55 3.24 -5.31 -4.40
C HIS A 55 3.46 -5.87 -3.00
N VAL A 56 3.17 -7.15 -2.82
CA VAL A 56 3.52 -7.88 -1.59
C VAL A 56 4.91 -8.47 -1.78
N VAL A 57 5.86 -8.02 -0.96
CA VAL A 57 7.25 -8.47 -1.05
C VAL A 57 7.44 -9.70 -0.16
N PRO A 58 7.73 -10.88 -0.73
CA PRO A 58 7.97 -12.09 0.06
C PRO A 58 9.25 -11.97 0.89
N LEU A 59 9.22 -12.53 2.09
CA LEU A 59 10.37 -12.57 3.00
C LEU A 59 11.42 -13.57 2.51
N VAL A 60 12.70 -13.27 2.77
CA VAL A 60 13.83 -14.12 2.38
C VAL A 60 13.84 -15.47 3.12
N TYR A 61 13.22 -15.52 4.30
CA TYR A 61 13.20 -16.70 5.17
C TYR A 61 11.95 -17.56 5.03
N GLY A 62 11.05 -17.22 4.09
CA GLY A 62 9.74 -17.87 3.93
C GLY A 62 8.63 -17.20 4.75
N GLU A 63 7.40 -17.66 4.54
CA GLU A 63 6.23 -17.17 5.30
C GLU A 63 6.28 -17.65 6.75
N ASP A 64 5.83 -16.79 7.66
CA ASP A 64 5.59 -17.16 9.06
C ASP A 64 4.13 -17.63 9.27
N GLU A 65 3.84 -18.16 10.45
CA GLU A 65 2.47 -18.55 10.83
C GLU A 65 1.58 -17.34 11.17
N THR A 66 2.15 -16.11 11.17
CA THR A 66 1.51 -14.91 11.72
C THR A 66 0.20 -14.60 11.01
N TYR A 67 0.10 -14.85 9.71
CA TYR A 67 -1.07 -14.48 8.90
C TYR A 67 -2.04 -15.64 8.63
N LYS A 68 -1.72 -16.88 9.04
CA LYS A 68 -2.56 -18.06 8.74
C LYS A 68 -3.91 -18.06 9.42
N HIS A 69 -4.07 -17.26 10.48
CA HIS A 69 -5.35 -17.10 11.17
C HIS A 69 -6.35 -16.24 10.38
N ILE A 70 -5.92 -15.55 9.33
CA ILE A 70 -6.77 -14.67 8.52
C ILE A 70 -7.60 -15.53 7.56
N PRO A 71 -8.94 -15.47 7.61
CA PRO A 71 -9.78 -16.22 6.68
C PRO A 71 -9.48 -15.86 5.22
N GLY A 72 -9.16 -16.88 4.40
CA GLY A 72 -8.81 -16.69 3.00
C GLY A 72 -7.33 -16.41 2.73
N ALA A 73 -6.48 -16.35 3.76
CA ALA A 73 -5.04 -16.36 3.55
C ALA A 73 -4.61 -17.68 2.90
N VAL A 74 -3.96 -17.58 1.74
CA VAL A 74 -3.37 -18.72 1.03
C VAL A 74 -1.87 -18.63 1.22
N SER A 75 -1.27 -19.65 1.83
CA SER A 75 0.18 -19.73 1.92
C SER A 75 0.80 -19.87 0.54
N THR A 76 1.85 -19.12 0.27
CA THR A 76 2.64 -19.31 -0.94
C THR A 76 3.49 -20.57 -0.81
N ASP A 77 3.44 -21.43 -1.82
CA ASP A 77 4.31 -22.59 -1.88
C ASP A 77 5.77 -22.16 -1.98
N ALA A 78 6.63 -22.81 -1.19
CA ALA A 78 8.05 -22.53 -1.24
C ALA A 78 8.58 -22.79 -2.67
N PRO A 79 9.35 -21.84 -3.24
CA PRO A 79 9.86 -22.00 -4.60
C PRO A 79 10.82 -23.20 -4.68
N PRO A 80 10.90 -23.88 -5.83
CA PRO A 80 11.76 -25.05 -5.98
C PRO A 80 13.23 -24.66 -5.80
N LYS A 81 13.98 -25.46 -5.04
CA LYS A 81 15.44 -25.31 -4.90
C LYS A 81 16.09 -25.32 -6.30
N PRO A 82 17.09 -24.47 -6.58
CA PRO A 82 17.88 -23.65 -5.65
C PRO A 82 17.36 -22.21 -5.45
N LEU A 83 16.11 -21.91 -5.85
CA LEU A 83 15.57 -20.55 -5.73
C LEU A 83 15.43 -20.13 -4.25
N LEU A 84 15.76 -18.87 -3.98
CA LEU A 84 15.50 -18.24 -2.68
C LEU A 84 13.99 -18.11 -2.45
N ALA A 85 13.56 -18.11 -1.18
CA ALA A 85 12.14 -18.02 -0.81
C ALA A 85 11.46 -16.76 -1.36
N ASN A 86 12.21 -15.65 -1.46
CA ASN A 86 11.71 -14.41 -2.05
C ASN A 86 11.77 -14.39 -3.59
N THR A 87 12.22 -15.48 -4.23
CA THR A 87 12.36 -15.67 -5.68
C THR A 87 13.24 -14.63 -6.41
N MET A 88 14.04 -13.86 -5.66
CA MET A 88 15.00 -12.81 -6.10
C MET A 88 14.93 -12.39 -7.58
N ALA A 89 15.77 -12.97 -8.45
CA ALA A 89 15.91 -12.56 -9.85
C ALA A 89 14.62 -12.69 -10.68
N VAL A 90 13.68 -13.54 -10.23
CA VAL A 90 12.38 -13.76 -10.87
C VAL A 90 11.34 -12.75 -10.37
N ASN A 91 11.53 -12.19 -9.17
CA ASN A 91 10.62 -11.23 -8.54
C ASN A 91 11.31 -9.92 -8.17
N VAL A 92 12.14 -9.39 -9.07
CA VAL A 92 12.95 -8.19 -8.83
C VAL A 92 12.13 -6.89 -8.89
N VAL A 93 11.02 -6.89 -9.62
CA VAL A 93 10.15 -5.73 -9.85
C VAL A 93 9.71 -5.03 -8.55
N PRO A 94 9.12 -5.72 -7.54
CA PRO A 94 8.71 -5.05 -6.30
C PRO A 94 9.87 -4.35 -5.58
N TYR A 95 11.08 -4.93 -5.61
CA TYR A 95 12.27 -4.32 -5.00
C TYR A 95 12.75 -3.09 -5.77
N LEU A 96 12.67 -3.12 -7.11
CA LEU A 96 13.02 -1.95 -7.92
C LEU A 96 12.04 -0.80 -7.71
N VAL A 97 10.74 -1.10 -7.57
CA VAL A 97 9.73 -0.10 -7.24
C VAL A 97 9.98 0.50 -5.87
N ASP A 98 10.37 -0.30 -4.87
CA ASP A 98 10.72 0.20 -3.53
C ASP A 98 11.96 1.11 -3.57
N LEU A 99 13.00 0.71 -4.31
CA LEU A 99 14.19 1.56 -4.53
C LEU A 99 13.84 2.85 -5.30
N GLN A 100 12.94 2.78 -6.26
CA GLN A 100 12.43 3.95 -6.97
C GLN A 100 11.73 4.91 -5.99
N ASN A 101 10.87 4.39 -5.11
CA ASN A 101 10.18 5.21 -4.12
C ASN A 101 11.15 5.83 -3.11
N LEU A 102 12.14 5.07 -2.66
CA LEU A 102 13.23 5.59 -1.83
C LEU A 102 13.96 6.75 -2.52
N PHE A 103 14.33 6.56 -3.79
CA PHE A 103 15.05 7.57 -4.57
C PHE A 103 14.21 8.83 -4.82
N LEU A 104 12.96 8.67 -5.27
CA LEU A 104 12.07 9.79 -5.58
C LEU A 104 11.67 10.60 -4.34
N ARG A 105 11.79 10.03 -3.14
CA ARG A 105 11.43 10.71 -1.88
C ARG A 105 12.60 11.34 -1.16
N ILE A 106 13.80 10.77 -1.28
CA ILE A 106 15.01 11.35 -0.69
C ILE A 106 15.50 12.57 -1.49
N PHE A 107 15.18 12.67 -2.79
CA PHE A 107 15.47 13.85 -3.61
C PHE A 107 14.29 14.85 -3.58
N PRO A 108 14.38 15.96 -2.82
CA PRO A 108 13.31 16.93 -2.72
C PRO A 108 13.32 17.85 -3.95
N GLU A 109 12.92 17.34 -5.11
CA GLU A 109 12.48 18.19 -6.22
C GLU A 109 11.01 17.87 -6.53
N SER A 110 10.17 18.68 -5.90
CA SER A 110 8.94 19.22 -6.49
C SER A 110 7.95 18.23 -7.12
N ARG A 111 7.24 17.44 -6.30
CA ARG A 111 5.97 16.85 -6.77
C ARG A 111 4.96 16.50 -5.66
N LEU A 112 4.39 17.54 -5.02
CA LEU A 112 3.23 17.40 -4.12
C LEU A 112 1.87 17.67 -4.81
N GLN A 113 1.81 17.80 -6.13
CA GLN A 113 0.60 18.33 -6.79
C GLN A 113 -0.47 17.30 -7.16
N CYS A 114 -0.18 15.99 -7.26
CA CYS A 114 -1.06 15.10 -8.05
C CYS A 114 -2.21 14.41 -7.30
N ILE A 115 -2.23 14.35 -5.96
CA ILE A 115 -3.30 13.62 -5.24
C ILE A 115 -4.41 14.56 -4.71
N SER A 116 -4.11 15.85 -4.53
CA SER A 116 -5.10 16.82 -4.05
C SER A 116 -6.27 17.01 -5.04
N HIS A 117 -5.99 17.03 -6.35
CA HIS A 117 -6.99 17.34 -7.37
C HIS A 117 -7.99 16.21 -7.70
N THR A 118 -7.79 15.00 -7.18
CA THR A 118 -8.73 13.88 -7.42
C THR A 118 -9.53 13.50 -6.18
N ILE A 119 -9.10 13.95 -4.99
CA ILE A 119 -9.71 13.56 -3.71
C ILE A 119 -10.48 14.72 -3.06
N CYS A 120 -10.24 15.97 -3.43
CA CYS A 120 -11.08 17.09 -3.01
C CYS A 120 -11.33 18.03 -4.19
N PRO A 121 -12.58 18.29 -4.60
CA PRO A 121 -12.91 19.53 -5.28
C PRO A 121 -12.71 20.74 -4.37
#